data_AF-A0A965FM49-F1
#
_entry.id   AF-A0A965FM49-F1
#
_cell.length_a   1.000
_cell.length_b   1.000
_cell.length_c   1.000
_cell.angle_alpha   90.00
_cell.angle_beta   90.00
_cell.angle_gamma   90.00
#
_symmetry.space_group_name_H-M   'P 1'
#
loop_
_entity.id
_entity.type
_entity.pdbx_description
1 polymer ?
#
loop_
_entity_poly.entity_id
_entity_poly.type
_entity_poly.pdbx_seq_one_letter_code
_entity_poly.pdbx_strand_id
1 'polypeptide(L)' 'MSRQRAAELELSENELVVAREELDNLKDLIFVLQCAVNDVTADLASGRHTKESLRELTDWLLEAAEPVTTASFGGPVIRS' A
#
# COMPACT_ATOMS: atom_id res chain seq x y z
N MET A 1 -8.82 29.41 28.25
CA MET A 1 -7.60 28.60 28.36
C MET A 1 -7.87 27.08 28.38
N SER A 2 -8.84 26.54 29.14
CA SER A 2 -9.12 25.09 29.13
C SER A 2 -9.77 24.58 27.82
N ARG A 3 -10.72 25.34 27.25
CA ARG A 3 -11.39 24.99 25.98
C ARG A 3 -10.47 24.94 24.76
N GLN A 4 -9.44 25.77 24.74
CA GLN A 4 -8.47 25.81 23.64
C GLN A 4 -7.56 24.56 23.64
N ARG A 5 -7.09 24.15 24.82
CA ARG A 5 -6.33 22.90 24.99
C ARG A 5 -7.16 21.65 24.68
N ALA A 6 -8.44 21.64 25.03
CA ALA A 6 -9.33 20.51 24.71
C ALA A 6 -9.51 20.35 23.19
N ALA A 7 -9.72 21.45 22.46
CA ALA A 7 -9.83 21.41 21.00
C ALA A 7 -8.52 21.00 20.31
N GLU A 8 -7.37 21.44 20.81
CA GLU A 8 -6.05 21.01 20.29
C GLU A 8 -5.80 19.52 20.50
N LEU A 9 -6.22 18.96 21.64
CA LEU A 9 -6.13 17.52 21.91
C LEU A 9 -7.05 16.70 20.99
N GLU A 10 -8.29 17.15 20.79
CA GLU A 10 -9.25 16.50 19.87
C GLU A 10 -8.77 16.55 18.42
N LEU A 11 -8.17 17.67 17.98
CA LEU A 11 -7.56 17.78 16.65
C LEU A 11 -6.38 16.83 16.51
N SER A 12 -5.48 16.77 17.50
CA SER A 12 -4.35 15.84 17.51
C SER A 12 -4.77 14.38 17.53
N GLU A 13 -5.84 14.04 18.27
CA GLU A 13 -6.38 12.68 18.31
C GLU A 13 -7.00 12.27 16.97
N ASN A 14 -7.76 13.16 16.33
CA ASN A 14 -8.29 12.93 14.99
C ASN A 14 -7.18 12.75 13.95
N GLU A 15 -6.11 13.56 14.01
CA GLU A 15 -4.94 13.42 13.13
C GLU A 15 -4.24 12.06 13.31
N LEU A 16 -4.11 11.58 14.55
CA LEU A 16 -3.54 10.26 14.83
C LEU A 16 -4.42 9.11 14.35
N VAL A 17 -5.75 9.25 14.45
CA VAL A 17 -6.70 8.26 13.91
C VAL A 17 -6.58 8.17 12.39
N VAL A 18 -6.55 9.31 11.69
CA VAL A 18 -6.37 9.37 10.23
C VAL A 18 -5.03 8.75 9.81
N ALA A 19 -3.93 9.09 10.50
CA ALA A 19 -2.62 8.52 10.20
C ALA A 19 -2.56 6.99 10.42
N ARG A 20 -3.29 6.47 11.41
CA ARG A 20 -3.39 5.03 11.63
C ARG A 20 -4.19 4.34 10.53
N GLU A 21 -5.32 4.92 10.13
CA GLU A 21 -6.15 4.39 9.03
C GLU A 21 -5.37 4.38 7.71
N GLU A 22 -4.62 5.44 7.40
CA GLU A 22 -3.73 5.49 6.24
C GLU A 22 -2.65 4.41 6.29
N LEU A 23 -2.05 4.20 7.48
CA LEU A 23 -1.05 3.16 7.68
C LEU A 23 -1.63 1.75 7.52
N ASP A 24 -2.81 1.49 8.06
CA ASP A 24 -3.46 0.18 7.95
C ASP A 24 -3.90 -0.10 6.50
N ASN A 25 -4.43 0.91 5.80
CA ASN A 25 -4.73 0.82 4.37
C ASN A 25 -3.46 0.51 3.55
N LEU A 26 -2.34 1.17 3.84
CA LEU A 26 -1.07 0.89 3.15
C LEU A 26 -0.59 -0.55 3.40
N LYS A 27 -0.73 -1.06 4.64
CA LYS A 27 -0.38 -2.46 4.96
C LYS A 27 -1.23 -3.44 4.17
N ASP A 28 -2.53 -3.18 4.03
CA ASP A 28 -3.43 -4.04 3.25
C ASP A 28 -3.02 -4.09 1.78
N LEU A 29 -2.67 -2.94 1.20
CA LEU A 29 -2.16 -2.87 -0.18
C LEU A 29 -0.83 -3.64 -0.34
N ILE A 30 0.09 -3.49 0.61
CA ILE A 30 1.36 -4.25 0.62
C ILE A 30 1.10 -5.74 0.78
N PHE A 31 0.12 -6.14 1.59
CA PHE A 31 -0.25 -7.54 1.76
C PHE A 31 -0.72 -8.16 0.45
N VAL A 32 -1.60 -7.46 -0.30
CA VAL A 32 -2.05 -7.92 -1.63
C VAL A 32 -0.88 -8.05 -2.60
N LEU A 33 0.02 -7.08 -2.65
CA LEU A 33 1.23 -7.16 -3.49
C LEU A 33 2.12 -8.34 -3.09
N GLN A 34 2.28 -8.62 -1.79
CA GLN A 34 3.06 -9.75 -1.31
C GLN A 34 2.45 -11.09 -1.76
N CYS A 35 1.12 -11.21 -1.76
CA CYS A 35 0.44 -12.37 -2.34
C CYS A 35 0.73 -12.50 -3.83
N ALA A 36 0.59 -11.42 -4.60
CA ALA A 36 0.86 -11.43 -6.04
C ALA A 36 2.31 -11.84 -6.37
N VAL A 37 3.29 -11.35 -5.60
CA VAL A 37 4.69 -11.76 -5.72
C VAL A 37 4.88 -13.24 -5.45
N ASN A 38 4.25 -13.77 -4.41
CA ASN A 38 4.36 -15.19 -4.05
C ASN A 38 3.77 -16.09 -5.13
N ASP A 39 2.61 -15.73 -5.65
CA ASP A 39 1.90 -16.48 -6.69
C ASP A 39 2.70 -16.48 -8.00
N VAL A 40 3.17 -15.31 -8.48
CA VAL A 40 4.04 -15.23 -9.66
C VAL A 40 5.34 -16.01 -9.46
N THR A 41 5.93 -15.96 -8.26
CA THR A 41 7.15 -16.72 -7.95
C THR A 41 6.89 -18.23 -8.05
N ALA A 42 5.77 -18.72 -7.52
CA ALA A 42 5.38 -20.12 -7.61
C ALA A 42 5.08 -20.53 -9.06
N ASP A 43 4.38 -19.70 -9.81
CA ASP A 43 4.06 -19.94 -11.22
C ASP A 43 5.33 -20.00 -12.07
N LEU A 44 6.26 -19.05 -11.87
CA LEU A 44 7.56 -19.06 -12.55
C LEU A 44 8.36 -20.33 -12.25
N ALA A 45 8.26 -20.88 -11.04
CA ALA A 45 8.92 -22.13 -10.68
C ALA A 45 8.26 -23.39 -11.29
N SER A 46 7.01 -23.30 -11.77
CA SER A 46 6.19 -24.46 -12.15
C SER A 46 6.50 -25.09 -13.52
N GLY A 47 7.40 -24.52 -14.34
CA GLY A 47 7.79 -25.15 -15.60
C GLY A 47 8.24 -24.20 -16.72
N ARG A 48 7.99 -24.60 -17.97
CA ARG A 48 8.28 -23.77 -19.15
C ARG A 48 7.16 -22.77 -19.37
N HIS A 49 7.54 -21.53 -19.58
CA HIS A 49 6.63 -20.43 -19.88
C HIS A 49 6.73 -20.02 -21.34
N THR A 50 5.59 -19.62 -21.91
CA THR A 50 5.59 -18.94 -23.21
C THR A 50 5.83 -17.45 -22.99
N LYS A 51 6.10 -16.72 -24.07
CA LYS A 51 6.21 -15.26 -23.99
C LYS A 51 4.89 -14.65 -23.51
N GLU A 52 3.78 -15.23 -23.96
CA GLU A 52 2.42 -14.80 -23.62
C GLU A 52 2.13 -15.02 -22.14
N SER A 53 2.45 -16.19 -21.58
CA SER A 53 2.22 -16.47 -20.16
C SER A 53 3.11 -15.59 -19.26
N LEU A 54 4.36 -15.33 -19.65
CA LEU A 54 5.21 -14.39 -18.92
C LEU A 54 4.66 -12.96 -18.94
N ARG A 55 4.05 -12.54 -20.06
CA ARG A 55 3.40 -11.23 -20.16
C ARG A 55 2.20 -11.15 -19.24
N GLU A 56 1.35 -12.17 -19.22
CA GLU A 56 0.17 -12.23 -18.33
C GLU A 56 0.57 -12.16 -16.85
N LEU A 57 1.59 -12.94 -16.43
CA LEU A 57 2.12 -12.88 -15.07
C LEU A 57 2.67 -11.50 -14.71
N THR A 58 3.33 -10.84 -15.67
CA THR A 58 3.89 -9.49 -15.47
C THR A 58 2.79 -8.44 -15.38
N ASP A 59 1.80 -8.49 -16.27
CA ASP A 59 0.67 -7.56 -16.28
C ASP A 59 -0.11 -7.69 -14.96
N TRP A 60 -0.35 -8.92 -14.48
CA TRP A 60 -0.99 -9.16 -13.18
C TRP A 60 -0.18 -8.62 -11.99
N LEU A 61 1.15 -8.81 -12.00
CA LEU A 61 2.01 -8.26 -10.95
C LEU A 61 2.00 -6.73 -10.94
N LEU A 62 1.96 -6.10 -12.11
CA LEU A 62 1.90 -4.64 -12.24
C LEU A 62 0.55 -4.10 -11.76
N GLU A 63 -0.56 -4.78 -12.05
CA GLU A 63 -1.89 -4.44 -11.52
C GLU A 63 -1.92 -4.45 -9.99
N ALA A 64 -1.25 -5.41 -9.35
CA ALA A 64 -1.14 -5.47 -7.89
C ALA A 64 -0.20 -4.39 -7.31
N ALA A 65 0.78 -3.92 -8.09
CA ALA A 65 1.74 -2.89 -7.65
C ALA A 65 1.21 -1.45 -7.81
N GLU A 66 0.31 -1.21 -8.76
CA GLU A 66 -0.24 0.13 -9.05
C GLU A 66 -0.88 0.82 -7.81
N PRO A 67 -1.68 0.15 -6.97
CA PRO A 67 -2.25 0.78 -5.78
C PRO A 67 -1.19 1.19 -4.76
N VAL A 68 -0.16 0.37 -4.57
CA VAL A 68 0.92 0.63 -3.60
C VAL A 68 1.76 1.83 -4.04
N THR A 69 2.07 1.94 -5.33
CA THR A 69 2.82 3.07 -5.87
C THR A 69 2.00 4.36 -5.74
N THR A 70 0.73 4.33 -6.12
CA THR A 70 -0.18 5.47 -5.98
C THR A 70 -0.31 5.95 -4.53
N ALA A 71 -0.46 5.01 -3.58
CA ALA A 71 -0.54 5.34 -2.16
C ALA A 71 0.78 5.88 -1.58
N SER A 72 1.93 5.33 -2.01
CA SER A 72 3.26 5.74 -1.52
C SER A 72 3.64 7.17 -1.89
N PHE A 73 3.14 7.71 -3.01
CA PHE A 73 3.37 9.10 -3.41
C PHE A 73 2.40 10.10 -2.78
N GLY A 74 1.34 9.63 -2.12
CA GLY A 74 0.36 10.47 -1.43
C GLY A 74 0.71 10.81 0.03
N GLY A 75 1.76 10.22 0.59
CA GLY A 75 2.16 10.44 1.98
C GLY A 75 2.64 11.88 2.25
N PRO A 76 2.46 12.41 3.49
CA PRO A 76 2.82 13.78 3.81
C PRO A 76 4.31 14.00 3.59
N VAL A 77 4.64 14.92 2.68
CA VAL A 77 5.99 15.44 2.49
C VAL A 77 6.41 16.06 3.83
N ILE A 78 7.22 15.33 4.61
CA ILE A 78 7.96 15.91 5.72
C ILE A 78 8.99 16.85 5.10
N ARG A 79 8.59 18.11 4.89
CA ARG A 79 9.51 19.19 4.53
C ARG A 79 10.39 19.44 5.74
N SER A 80 11.65 19.02 5.66
CA SER A 80 12.74 19.47 6.51
C SER A 80 13.05 20.95 6.27
#